data_AF-A0A497KD94-F1
#
_entry.id   AF-A0A497KD94-F1
#
_cell.length_a   1.000
_cell.length_b   1.000
_cell.length_c   1.000
_cell.angle_alpha   90.00
_cell.angle_beta   90.00
_cell.angle_gamma   90.00
#
_symmetry.space_group_name_H-M   'P 1'
#
loop_
_entity.id
_entity.type
_entity.pdbx_description
1 polymer ?
#
loop_
_entity_poly.entity_id
_entity_poly.type
_entity_poly.pdbx_seq_one_letter_code
_entity_poly.pdbx_strand_id
1 'polypeptide(L)'
;NRIPTHFISLIGPATMKVRKLKMIPVEVVCRNIAAGHLVKNYPFFTKGEKLKKPLIEFYLKDDKLHDPLLSEEHLIAFNLMNKNEIQKIKNITRKANRILSKFMDKLGLQLVDFKLEFGRDSRGRLRIGDELNIDCMRLWKKDTGESLDKDVYRSGESLEKVSRVYDESYKLIVGRCK
;
A
#
# COMPACT_ATOMS: atom_id res chain seq x y z
N ASN A 1 16.69 -6.41 2.97
CA ASN A 1 15.86 -5.37 3.64
C ASN A 1 15.28 -5.73 5.02
N ARG A 2 15.19 -7.01 5.42
CA ARG A 2 14.75 -7.46 6.77
C ARG A 2 13.39 -6.85 7.20
N ILE A 3 12.41 -6.82 6.30
CA ILE A 3 11.01 -6.52 6.62
C ILE A 3 10.29 -7.87 6.82
N PRO A 4 9.57 -8.09 7.93
CA PRO A 4 8.86 -9.34 8.14
C PRO A 4 7.60 -9.40 7.26
N THR A 5 7.63 -10.21 6.21
CA THR A 5 6.46 -10.49 5.36
C THR A 5 5.91 -11.89 5.64
N HIS A 6 4.86 -12.31 4.95
CA HIS A 6 4.41 -13.71 4.86
C HIS A 6 5.06 -14.47 3.69
N PHE A 7 5.70 -13.78 2.74
CA PHE A 7 6.23 -14.37 1.51
C PHE A 7 7.32 -15.41 1.78
N ILE A 8 7.22 -16.58 1.14
CA ILE A 8 8.23 -17.65 1.17
C ILE A 8 8.93 -17.74 -0.19
N SER A 9 8.16 -17.99 -1.25
CA SER A 9 8.69 -18.15 -2.61
C SER A 9 7.58 -17.96 -3.64
N LEU A 10 7.95 -17.66 -4.88
CA LEU A 10 7.06 -17.87 -6.03
C LEU A 10 7.09 -19.35 -6.40
N ILE A 11 5.93 -19.92 -6.73
CA ILE A 11 5.80 -21.32 -7.20
C ILE A 11 5.20 -21.39 -8.60
N GLY A 12 5.06 -20.24 -9.26
CA GLY A 12 4.55 -20.06 -10.61
C GLY A 12 4.44 -18.58 -10.95
N PRO A 13 4.03 -18.23 -12.17
CA PRO A 13 3.92 -16.85 -12.63
C PRO A 13 2.82 -16.05 -11.90
N ALA A 14 1.79 -16.74 -11.40
CA ALA A 14 0.63 -16.14 -10.73
C ALA A 14 0.36 -16.76 -9.34
N THR A 15 1.35 -17.40 -8.73
CA THR A 15 1.15 -18.10 -7.45
C THR A 15 2.33 -17.93 -6.51
N MET A 16 2.04 -17.51 -5.28
CA MET A 16 3.01 -17.39 -4.20
C MET A 16 2.76 -18.39 -3.09
N LYS A 17 3.84 -18.99 -2.58
CA LYS A 17 3.84 -19.72 -1.33
C LYS A 17 4.07 -18.73 -0.18
N VAL A 18 3.16 -18.73 0.79
CA VAL A 18 3.18 -17.79 1.92
C VAL A 18 3.01 -18.51 3.25
N ARG A 19 3.48 -17.86 4.31
CA ARG A 19 3.17 -18.24 5.69
C ARG A 19 1.70 -17.90 5.96
N LYS A 20 0.95 -18.88 6.45
CA LYS A 20 -0.42 -18.64 6.93
C LYS A 20 -0.39 -17.63 8.08
N LEU A 21 -1.22 -16.61 7.99
CA LEU A 21 -1.40 -15.60 9.03
C LEU A 21 -2.86 -15.57 9.50
N LYS A 22 -3.08 -15.25 10.77
CA LYS A 22 -4.37 -14.72 11.24
C LYS A 22 -4.41 -13.24 10.91
N MET A 23 -5.10 -12.88 9.83
CA MET A 23 -5.17 -11.51 9.33
C MET A 23 -5.89 -10.59 10.33
N ILE A 24 -5.41 -9.35 10.41
CA ILE A 24 -6.09 -8.26 11.11
C ILE A 24 -6.90 -7.52 10.05
N PRO A 25 -8.22 -7.30 10.23
CA PRO A 25 -9.09 -6.70 9.21
C PRO A 25 -8.89 -5.17 9.14
N VAL A 26 -7.65 -4.74 8.95
CA VAL A 26 -7.25 -3.33 8.94
C VAL A 26 -6.27 -3.10 7.81
N GLU A 27 -6.63 -2.15 6.96
CA GLU A 27 -5.76 -1.59 5.94
C GLU A 27 -4.89 -0.48 6.55
N VAL A 28 -3.58 -0.56 6.34
CA VAL A 28 -2.62 0.42 6.81
C VAL A 28 -2.10 1.21 5.62
N VAL A 29 -2.62 2.43 5.45
CA VAL A 29 -2.27 3.30 4.33
C VAL A 29 -1.15 4.25 4.75
N CYS A 30 -0.10 4.35 3.93
CA CYS A 30 0.98 5.31 4.13
C CYS A 30 1.05 6.27 2.94
N ARG A 31 0.97 7.57 3.21
CA ARG A 31 0.95 8.63 2.19
C ARG A 31 2.21 9.48 2.25
N ASN A 32 2.81 9.74 1.09
CA ASN A 32 3.92 10.67 0.92
C ASN A 32 3.47 11.97 0.22
N ILE A 33 2.51 11.86 -0.68
CA ILE A 33 1.95 12.94 -1.48
C ILE A 33 0.43 12.90 -1.33
N ALA A 34 -0.20 14.05 -1.23
CA ALA A 34 -1.64 14.17 -1.05
C ALA A 34 -2.39 13.76 -2.33
N ALA A 35 -3.23 12.75 -2.22
CA ALA A 35 -4.05 12.21 -3.30
C ALA A 35 -5.24 11.42 -2.75
N GLY A 36 -6.13 10.98 -3.65
CA GLY A 36 -7.23 10.06 -3.33
C GLY A 36 -8.11 10.52 -2.18
N HIS A 37 -8.33 9.64 -1.20
CA HIS A 37 -9.21 9.89 -0.05
C HIS A 37 -8.78 11.09 0.80
N LEU A 38 -7.47 11.38 0.91
CA LEU A 38 -6.97 12.48 1.74
C LEU A 38 -7.49 13.83 1.23
N VAL A 39 -7.34 14.11 -0.07
CA VAL A 39 -7.75 15.40 -0.66
C VAL A 39 -9.26 15.50 -0.87
N LYS A 40 -9.98 14.36 -0.91
CA LYS A 40 -11.44 14.33 -1.01
C LYS A 40 -12.12 14.73 0.30
N ASN A 41 -11.54 14.34 1.44
CA ASN A 41 -12.19 14.49 2.75
C ASN A 41 -11.60 15.62 3.60
N TYR A 42 -10.40 16.11 3.28
CA TYR A 42 -9.72 17.13 4.07
C TYR A 42 -9.34 18.34 3.19
N PRO A 43 -9.77 19.57 3.56
CA PRO A 43 -9.54 20.77 2.75
C PRO A 43 -8.12 21.34 2.89
N PHE A 44 -7.26 20.69 3.69
CA PHE A 44 -5.94 21.21 4.05
C PHE A 44 -4.85 20.92 3.01
N PHE A 45 -5.13 20.05 2.03
CA PHE A 45 -4.14 19.61 1.04
C PHE A 45 -4.71 19.65 -0.36
N THR A 46 -3.85 20.00 -1.31
CA THR A 46 -4.15 19.91 -2.74
C THR A 46 -3.56 18.64 -3.35
N LYS A 47 -4.19 18.10 -4.41
CA LYS A 47 -3.67 16.90 -5.09
C LYS A 47 -2.26 17.17 -5.62
N GLY A 48 -1.30 16.31 -5.28
CA GLY A 48 0.09 16.43 -5.67
C GLY A 48 0.98 17.16 -4.65
N GLU A 49 0.40 17.69 -3.58
CA GLU A 49 1.16 18.33 -2.51
C GLU A 49 1.99 17.31 -1.73
N LYS A 50 3.30 17.55 -1.58
CA LYS A 50 4.19 16.69 -0.81
C LYS A 50 3.96 16.90 0.68
N LEU A 51 3.68 15.82 1.41
CA LEU A 51 3.50 15.88 2.85
C LEU A 51 4.83 16.13 3.56
N LYS A 52 4.83 17.02 4.58
CA LYS A 52 6.02 17.31 5.40
C LYS A 52 6.60 16.06 6.06
N LYS A 53 5.73 15.11 6.43
CA LYS A 53 6.08 13.79 6.96
C LYS A 53 5.09 12.77 6.39
N PRO A 54 5.52 11.52 6.11
CA PRO A 54 4.59 10.49 5.67
C PRO A 54 3.48 10.27 6.70
N LEU A 55 2.23 10.34 6.24
CA LEU A 55 1.04 10.09 7.05
C LEU A 55 0.76 8.59 7.08
N ILE A 56 0.35 8.05 8.23
CA ILE A 56 -0.12 6.67 8.36
C ILE A 56 -1.55 6.72 8.88
N GLU A 57 -2.45 6.10 8.13
CA GLU A 57 -3.87 5.99 8.42
C GLU A 57 -4.26 4.51 8.51
N PHE A 58 -5.30 4.23 9.29
CA PHE A 58 -5.86 2.90 9.45
C PHE A 58 -7.29 2.91 8.94
N TYR A 59 -7.67 1.92 8.16
CA TYR A 59 -9.05 1.75 7.68
C TYR A 59 -9.52 0.36 8.04
N LEU A 60 -10.77 0.22 8.51
CA LEU A 60 -11.38 -1.09 8.67
C LEU A 60 -11.55 -1.72 7.29
N LYS A 61 -11.15 -2.97 7.10
CA LYS A 61 -11.39 -3.68 5.84
C LYS A 61 -12.82 -4.21 5.81
N ASP A 62 -13.73 -3.42 5.26
CA ASP A 62 -15.15 -3.75 5.10
C ASP A 62 -15.75 -2.96 3.92
N ASP A 63 -15.82 -3.62 2.76
CA ASP A 63 -16.33 -3.03 1.52
C ASP A 63 -17.77 -2.51 1.67
N LYS A 64 -18.60 -3.11 2.53
CA LYS A 64 -20.00 -2.69 2.74
C LYS A 64 -20.09 -1.37 3.49
N LEU A 65 -19.10 -1.09 4.34
CA LEU A 65 -18.99 0.14 5.12
C LEU A 65 -18.09 1.18 4.45
N HIS A 66 -17.62 0.90 3.22
CA HIS A 66 -16.69 1.75 2.49
C HIS A 66 -15.39 2.04 3.24
N ASP A 67 -14.87 1.00 3.92
CA ASP A 67 -13.61 1.01 4.67
C ASP A 67 -13.45 2.24 5.59
N PRO A 68 -14.20 2.36 6.70
CA PRO A 68 -14.17 3.54 7.53
C PRO A 68 -12.79 3.80 8.17
N LEU A 69 -12.40 5.07 8.27
CA LEU A 69 -11.17 5.49 8.93
C LEU A 69 -11.21 5.16 10.43
N LEU A 70 -10.13 4.59 10.93
CA LEU A 70 -9.96 4.20 12.32
C LEU A 70 -8.89 5.06 13.01
N SER A 71 -9.23 5.53 14.23
CA SER A 71 -8.23 6.04 15.16
C SER A 71 -7.48 4.89 15.83
N GLU A 72 -6.35 5.18 16.47
CA GLU A 72 -5.67 4.18 17.29
C GLU A 72 -6.53 3.72 18.48
N GLU A 73 -7.42 4.58 18.97
CA GLU A 73 -8.38 4.23 20.02
C GLU A 73 -9.44 3.24 19.52
N HIS A 74 -9.94 3.40 18.29
CA HIS A 74 -10.82 2.40 17.66
C HIS A 74 -10.13 1.04 17.57
N LEU A 75 -8.86 0.99 17.15
CA LEU A 75 -8.10 -0.26 17.04
C LEU A 75 -8.00 -1.00 18.39
N ILE A 76 -7.84 -0.26 19.48
CA ILE A 76 -7.74 -0.81 20.83
C ILE A 76 -9.13 -1.20 21.36
N ALA A 77 -10.12 -0.31 21.27
CA ALA A 77 -11.47 -0.52 21.76
C ALA A 77 -12.16 -1.71 21.09
N PHE A 78 -11.89 -1.93 19.79
CA PHE A 78 -12.43 -3.05 19.03
C PHE A 78 -11.59 -4.33 19.15
N ASN A 79 -10.56 -4.35 20.01
CA ASN A 79 -9.65 -5.48 20.22
C ASN A 79 -8.95 -5.95 18.92
N LEU A 80 -8.73 -5.06 17.96
CA LEU A 80 -8.05 -5.37 16.70
C LEU A 80 -6.53 -5.42 16.90
N MET A 81 -6.00 -4.47 17.67
CA MET A 81 -4.57 -4.33 17.97
C MET A 81 -4.36 -3.69 19.34
N ASN A 82 -3.28 -4.07 20.03
CA ASN A 82 -2.83 -3.32 21.21
C ASN A 82 -1.83 -2.21 20.85
N LYS A 83 -1.53 -1.31 21.80
CA LYS A 83 -0.60 -0.17 21.62
C LYS A 83 0.77 -0.58 21.05
N ASN A 84 1.33 -1.69 21.53
CA ASN A 84 2.63 -2.18 21.07
C ASN A 84 2.59 -2.65 19.62
N GLU A 85 1.51 -3.32 19.23
CA GLU A 85 1.28 -3.76 17.84
C GLU A 85 1.11 -2.58 16.89
N ILE A 86 0.31 -1.58 17.28
CA ILE A 86 0.11 -0.35 16.50
C ILE A 86 1.46 0.34 16.25
N GLN A 87 2.26 0.54 17.29
CA GLN A 87 3.57 1.17 17.16
C GLN A 87 4.53 0.34 16.27
N LYS A 88 4.50 -0.99 16.42
CA LYS A 88 5.32 -1.90 15.60
C LYS A 88 4.92 -1.87 14.13
N ILE A 89 3.62 -1.85 13.84
CA ILE A 89 3.08 -1.70 12.48
C ILE A 89 3.53 -0.37 11.89
N LYS A 90 3.34 0.76 12.60
CA LYS A 90 3.81 2.07 12.13
C LYS A 90 5.30 2.07 11.81
N ASN A 91 6.13 1.46 12.65
CA ASN A 91 7.57 1.34 12.43
C ASN A 91 7.90 0.51 11.18
N ILE A 92 7.23 -0.64 10.99
CA ILE A 92 7.39 -1.48 9.80
C ILE A 92 6.94 -0.72 8.55
N THR A 93 5.78 -0.06 8.58
CA THR A 93 5.23 0.72 7.47
C THR A 93 6.15 1.87 7.08
N ARG A 94 6.69 2.64 8.02
CA ARG A 94 7.69 3.69 7.70
C ARG A 94 8.96 3.13 7.08
N LYS A 95 9.43 1.97 7.55
CA LYS A 95 10.59 1.30 6.97
C LYS A 95 10.30 0.80 5.56
N ALA A 96 9.13 0.23 5.32
CA ALA A 96 8.65 -0.18 4.00
C ALA A 96 8.57 1.02 3.06
N ASN A 97 7.95 2.12 3.52
CA ASN A 97 7.86 3.37 2.78
C ASN A 97 9.25 3.83 2.29
N ARG A 98 10.22 3.98 3.19
CA ARG A 98 11.58 4.40 2.80
C ARG A 98 12.22 3.49 1.75
N ILE A 99 12.01 2.18 1.85
CA ILE A 99 12.56 1.20 0.90
C ILE A 99 11.86 1.31 -0.46
N LEU A 100 10.52 1.33 -0.46
CA LEU A 100 9.71 1.41 -1.66
C LEU A 100 9.91 2.76 -2.36
N SER A 101 9.89 3.88 -1.63
CA SER A 101 10.18 5.21 -2.19
C SER A 101 11.55 5.23 -2.87
N LYS A 102 12.61 4.72 -2.21
CA LYS A 102 13.95 4.67 -2.82
C LYS A 102 14.01 3.75 -4.05
N PHE A 103 13.24 2.67 -4.05
CA PHE A 103 13.17 1.75 -5.18
C PHE A 103 12.45 2.39 -6.37
N MET A 104 11.26 2.94 -6.17
CA MET A 104 10.48 3.63 -7.19
C MET A 104 11.19 4.87 -7.74
N ASP A 105 11.87 5.61 -6.86
CA ASP A 105 12.64 6.80 -7.22
C ASP A 105 13.71 6.52 -8.29
N LYS A 106 14.38 5.36 -8.19
CA LYS A 106 15.37 4.87 -9.17
C LYS A 106 14.77 4.47 -10.50
N LEU A 107 13.47 4.15 -10.54
CA LEU A 107 12.73 3.79 -11.75
C LEU A 107 12.08 5.01 -12.42
N GLY A 108 12.39 6.22 -11.96
CA GLY A 108 11.73 7.43 -12.46
C GLY A 108 10.31 7.64 -11.94
N LEU A 109 9.92 6.92 -10.87
CA LEU A 109 8.57 6.93 -10.31
C LEU A 109 8.52 7.62 -8.95
N GLN A 110 7.37 8.25 -8.66
CA GLN A 110 7.01 8.75 -7.34
C GLN A 110 6.06 7.76 -6.67
N LEU A 111 6.43 7.28 -5.48
CA LEU A 111 5.51 6.55 -4.61
C LEU A 111 4.62 7.53 -3.85
N VAL A 112 3.41 7.76 -4.36
CA VAL A 112 2.45 8.74 -3.82
C VAL A 112 1.88 8.25 -2.49
N ASP A 113 1.31 7.06 -2.50
CA ASP A 113 0.87 6.33 -1.31
C ASP A 113 0.85 4.82 -1.57
N PHE A 114 0.70 4.04 -0.52
CA PHE A 114 0.50 2.59 -0.60
C PHE A 114 -0.26 2.06 0.61
N LYS A 115 -0.87 0.90 0.44
CA LYS A 115 -1.57 0.13 1.46
C LYS A 115 -0.79 -1.12 1.81
N LEU A 116 -0.76 -1.47 3.09
CA LEU A 116 -0.34 -2.78 3.59
C LEU A 116 -1.41 -3.40 4.48
N GLU A 117 -1.48 -4.72 4.49
CA GLU A 117 -2.24 -5.47 5.48
C GLU A 117 -1.29 -6.30 6.36
N PHE A 118 -1.71 -6.54 7.61
CA PHE A 118 -0.90 -7.24 8.59
C PHE A 118 -1.65 -8.44 9.16
N GLY A 119 -0.90 -9.47 9.53
CA GLY A 119 -1.41 -10.61 10.24
C GLY A 119 -0.41 -11.15 11.25
N ARG A 120 -0.92 -12.00 12.14
CA ARG A 120 -0.12 -12.69 13.17
C ARG A 120 0.22 -14.10 12.69
N ASP A 121 1.50 -14.47 12.74
CA ASP A 121 1.91 -15.86 12.48
C ASP A 121 1.54 -16.79 13.65
N SER A 122 1.83 -18.09 13.51
CA SER A 122 1.54 -19.09 14.56
C SER A 122 2.22 -18.84 15.90
N ARG A 123 3.21 -17.93 15.97
CA ARG A 123 3.88 -17.50 17.20
C ARG A 123 3.40 -16.11 17.66
N GLY A 124 2.30 -15.61 17.11
CA GLY A 124 1.76 -14.28 17.41
C GLY A 124 2.59 -13.12 16.83
N ARG A 125 3.57 -13.37 15.96
CA ARG A 125 4.44 -12.30 15.45
C ARG A 125 3.79 -11.60 14.27
N LEU A 126 3.77 -10.28 14.31
CA LEU A 126 3.30 -9.43 13.21
C LEU A 126 4.18 -9.57 11.96
N ARG A 127 3.50 -9.76 10.83
CA ARG A 127 4.08 -9.83 9.48
C ARG A 127 3.18 -9.07 8.52
N ILE A 128 3.78 -8.43 7.52
CA ILE A 128 3.04 -7.95 6.34
C ILE A 128 2.47 -9.18 5.63
N GLY A 129 1.16 -9.19 5.43
CA GLY A 129 0.43 -10.21 4.67
C GLY A 129 -0.02 -9.67 3.32
N ASP A 130 -1.06 -10.32 2.78
CA ASP A 130 -1.72 -9.95 1.53
C ASP A 130 -0.75 -9.79 0.34
N GLU A 131 -0.99 -8.85 -0.57
CA GLU A 131 -0.13 -8.58 -1.71
C GLU A 131 0.40 -7.14 -1.70
N LEU A 132 1.38 -6.88 -2.57
CA LEU A 132 1.85 -5.52 -2.85
C LEU A 132 2.11 -5.40 -4.34
N ASN A 133 1.15 -4.82 -5.04
CA ASN A 133 1.18 -4.57 -6.48
C ASN A 133 0.70 -3.13 -6.76
N ILE A 134 0.43 -2.82 -8.03
CA ILE A 134 -0.04 -1.49 -8.43
C ILE A 134 -1.53 -1.22 -8.16
N ASP A 135 -2.26 -2.20 -7.59
CA ASP A 135 -3.59 -1.96 -7.02
C ASP A 135 -3.48 -1.39 -5.61
N CYS A 136 -2.42 -1.79 -4.90
CA CYS A 136 -2.12 -1.39 -3.53
C CYS A 136 -1.24 -0.13 -3.44
N MET A 137 -0.71 0.38 -4.55
CA MET A 137 0.19 1.53 -4.59
C MET A 137 -0.31 2.55 -5.60
N ARG A 138 -0.15 3.84 -5.29
CA ARG A 138 -0.28 4.91 -6.27
C ARG A 138 1.11 5.34 -6.74
N LEU A 139 1.37 5.20 -8.03
CA LEU A 139 2.67 5.41 -8.65
C LEU A 139 2.53 6.43 -9.78
N TRP A 140 3.25 7.54 -9.68
CA TRP A 140 3.24 8.56 -10.74
C TRP A 140 4.61 8.65 -11.42
N LYS A 141 4.64 8.81 -12.74
CA LYS A 141 5.88 9.15 -13.47
C LYS A 141 6.36 10.54 -13.02
N LYS A 142 7.67 10.68 -12.76
CA LYS A 142 8.24 11.94 -12.27
C LYS A 142 8.24 13.07 -13.30
N ASP A 143 8.38 12.72 -14.57
CA ASP A 143 8.48 13.66 -15.69
C ASP A 143 7.10 14.17 -16.13
N THR A 144 6.10 13.30 -16.18
CA THR A 144 4.76 13.65 -16.68
C THR A 144 3.68 13.77 -15.61
N GLY A 145 3.88 13.18 -14.42
CA GLY A 145 2.83 13.04 -13.41
C GLY A 145 1.76 11.99 -13.76
N GLU A 146 1.94 11.24 -14.85
CA GLU A 146 1.01 10.20 -15.29
C GLU A 146 0.94 9.05 -14.27
N SER A 147 -0.26 8.53 -14.01
CA SER A 147 -0.48 7.39 -13.12
C SER A 147 -0.16 6.07 -13.82
N LEU A 148 0.62 5.24 -13.12
CA LEU A 148 1.01 3.89 -13.52
C LEU A 148 0.41 2.83 -12.58
N ASP A 149 -0.81 3.09 -12.13
CA ASP A 149 -1.50 2.29 -11.13
C ASP A 149 -3.01 2.17 -11.40
N LYS A 150 -3.72 1.49 -10.51
CA LYS A 150 -5.16 1.23 -10.63
C LYS A 150 -6.01 2.50 -10.72
N ASP A 151 -5.50 3.68 -10.36
CA ASP A 151 -6.23 4.93 -10.58
C ASP A 151 -6.61 5.16 -12.04
N VAL A 152 -5.85 4.64 -13.01
CA VAL A 152 -6.23 4.69 -14.43
C VAL A 152 -7.61 4.07 -14.65
N TYR A 153 -7.86 2.89 -14.04
CA TYR A 153 -9.18 2.27 -14.05
C TYR A 153 -10.22 3.07 -13.26
N ARG A 154 -9.86 3.59 -12.08
CA ARG A 154 -10.78 4.39 -11.23
C ARG A 154 -11.21 5.70 -11.90
N SER A 155 -10.41 6.24 -12.81
CA SER A 155 -10.70 7.43 -13.58
C SER A 155 -11.55 7.17 -14.83
N GLY A 156 -11.95 5.93 -15.09
CA GLY A 156 -12.85 5.59 -16.21
C GLY A 156 -12.15 5.44 -17.56
N GLU A 157 -10.84 5.22 -17.58
CA GLU A 157 -10.06 4.99 -18.81
C GLU A 157 -10.38 3.63 -19.44
N SER A 158 -10.03 3.46 -20.72
CA SER A 158 -10.31 2.21 -21.45
C SER A 158 -9.53 1.02 -20.87
N LEU A 159 -10.11 -0.18 -20.94
CA LEU A 159 -9.44 -1.41 -20.50
C LEU A 159 -8.13 -1.67 -21.27
N GLU A 160 -8.04 -1.22 -22.51
CA GLU A 160 -6.79 -1.28 -23.28
C GLU A 160 -5.69 -0.43 -22.64
N LYS A 161 -6.01 0.81 -22.24
CA LYS A 161 -5.06 1.70 -21.55
C LYS A 161 -4.70 1.16 -20.18
N VAL A 162 -5.68 0.63 -19.43
CA VAL A 162 -5.43 -0.06 -18.16
C VAL A 162 -4.46 -1.22 -18.36
N SER A 163 -4.69 -2.10 -19.34
CA SER A 163 -3.78 -3.23 -19.62
C SER A 163 -2.36 -2.75 -19.93
N ARG A 164 -2.21 -1.70 -20.75
CA ARG A 164 -0.90 -1.12 -21.08
C ARG A 164 -0.17 -0.61 -19.83
N VAL A 165 -0.88 0.06 -18.92
CA VAL A 165 -0.33 0.53 -17.65
C VAL A 165 0.17 -0.63 -16.78
N TYR A 166 -0.59 -1.73 -16.68
CA TYR A 166 -0.16 -2.90 -15.92
C TYR A 166 1.10 -3.55 -16.54
N ASP A 167 1.19 -3.61 -17.87
CA ASP A 167 2.37 -4.16 -18.54
C ASP A 167 3.59 -3.24 -18.46
N GLU A 168 3.41 -1.93 -18.56
CA GLU A 168 4.47 -0.94 -18.38
C GLU A 168 5.02 -0.98 -16.94
N SER A 169 4.14 -0.95 -15.94
CA SER A 169 4.52 -1.06 -14.53
C SER A 169 5.24 -2.36 -14.23
N TYR A 170 4.79 -3.48 -14.80
CA TYR A 170 5.47 -4.77 -14.68
C TYR A 170 6.89 -4.71 -15.26
N LYS A 171 7.05 -4.19 -16.48
CA LYS A 171 8.36 -4.05 -17.14
C LYS A 171 9.32 -3.18 -16.31
N LEU A 172 8.85 -2.06 -15.77
CA LEU A 172 9.66 -1.16 -14.95
C LEU A 172 10.08 -1.79 -13.62
N ILE A 173 9.14 -2.44 -12.92
CA ILE A 173 9.37 -2.95 -11.55
C ILE A 173 10.14 -4.28 -11.57
N VAL A 174 9.82 -5.18 -12.51
CA VAL A 174 10.39 -6.53 -12.57
C VAL A 174 11.58 -6.61 -13.52
N GLY A 175 11.68 -5.70 -14.49
CA GLY A 175 12.78 -5.67 -15.46
C GLY A 175 12.71 -6.77 -16.53
N ARG A 176 11.54 -7.34 -16.77
CA ARG A 176 11.29 -8.37 -17.81
C ARG A 176 10.04 -8.03 -18.62
N CYS A 177 10.04 -8.31 -19.91
CA CYS A 177 8.80 -8.40 -20.68
C CYS A 177 8.08 -9.70 -20.29
N LYS A 178 6.74 -9.63 -20.15
CA LYS A 178 5.90 -10.83 -19.98
C LYS A 178 6.00 -11.73 -21.21
#